data_AF-A0A543KMM6-F1
#
_entry.id   AF-A0A543KMM6-F1
#
_cell.length_a   1.000
_cell.length_b   1.000
_cell.length_c   1.000
_cell.angle_alpha   90.00
_cell.angle_beta   90.00
_cell.angle_gamma   90.00
#
_symmetry.space_group_name_H-M   'P 1'
#
loop_
_entity.id
_entity.type
_entity.pdbx_description
1 polymer ?
#
loop_
_entity_poly.entity_id
_entity_poly.type
_entity_poly.pdbx_seq_one_letter_code
_entity_poly.pdbx_strand_id
1 'polypeptide(L)'
;MSVARRALVGGVASLGVIGGSVGLWATSGPEHPVSQVVLDDEAGIIHEPTLLAGLEDVRFFEPTDVAVFTVRTGRSDDLALNDAVLAHARSERPEWLSPDQQKWADDLYIFGVDPEARLVGTYFGENRKIGQDAQLAVQDATKDDLRAAQWTEGAITGVEAAAARMNAPFARTAGGAVVGGAASLLTLGASGIYYGVGRRRARRSQEARAEGDRRLAAVVADYEVTELHARLIPEESRYGGLMLRRYDEYKQGFRELTDLGNEVRSLGERDYDRKETLARLTAYRDRARELDDLDDVIADTAALLNRDRAWPEAWQRQVRPVRDDLEKVRPMLESELPQGVRGRPEALALRSFASEALTRLDMLRGQLEDSTISPDDALDALRSIRDELTTLLDKLTPVVAEEMDDESEREMLEEALRRERRARRRETTIITTTHPSWVWYPVDGFSRGYREGMSKVESSRQSSSSGSSSGFSSSGGSFSGSGSSSRF
;
A
#
# COMPACT_ATOMS: atom_id res chain seq x y z
N MET A 1 10.98 11.92 18.74
CA MET A 1 12.07 12.46 17.91
C MET A 1 11.44 13.39 16.89
N SER A 2 11.94 14.63 16.79
CA SER A 2 11.42 15.66 15.88
C SER A 2 11.75 15.40 14.41
N VAL A 3 10.98 15.98 13.48
CA VAL A 3 11.16 15.83 12.02
C VAL A 3 12.61 16.07 11.58
N ALA A 4 13.29 17.06 12.17
CA ALA A 4 14.71 17.33 11.91
C ALA A 4 15.62 16.15 12.30
N ARG A 5 15.41 15.52 13.47
CA ARG A 5 16.15 14.30 13.85
C ARG A 5 15.78 13.11 12.96
N ARG A 6 14.51 12.99 12.51
CA ARG A 6 14.09 11.94 11.57
C ARG A 6 14.81 12.06 10.23
N ALA A 7 14.89 13.27 9.69
CA ALA A 7 15.60 13.57 8.44
C ALA A 7 17.10 13.30 8.56
N LEU A 8 17.72 13.70 9.68
CA LEU A 8 19.15 13.46 9.93
C LEU A 8 19.47 11.97 10.04
N VAL A 9 18.68 11.20 10.80
CA VAL A 9 18.87 9.73 10.94
C VAL A 9 18.67 9.01 9.61
N GLY A 10 17.61 9.34 8.85
CA GLY A 10 17.38 8.75 7.52
C GLY A 10 18.48 9.09 6.51
N GLY A 11 18.96 10.35 6.51
CA GLY A 11 20.04 10.80 5.64
C GLY A 11 21.37 10.10 5.95
N VAL A 12 21.76 10.02 7.22
CA VAL A 12 22.99 9.32 7.64
C VAL A 12 22.94 7.83 7.32
N ALA A 13 21.79 7.17 7.56
CA ALA A 13 21.62 5.75 7.21
C ALA A 13 21.73 5.51 5.69
N SER A 14 21.09 6.36 4.88
CA SER A 14 21.14 6.25 3.41
C SER A 14 22.54 6.49 2.86
N LEU A 15 23.27 7.47 3.39
CA LEU A 15 24.66 7.74 3.01
C LEU A 15 25.61 6.61 3.39
N GLY A 16 25.41 5.97 4.55
CA GLY A 16 26.21 4.82 4.97
C GLY A 16 26.06 3.61 4.05
N VAL A 17 24.83 3.28 3.66
CA VAL A 17 24.54 2.18 2.72
C VAL A 17 25.14 2.47 1.34
N ILE A 18 24.84 3.64 0.76
CA ILE A 18 25.33 4.02 -0.57
C ILE A 18 26.86 4.09 -0.61
N GLY A 19 27.48 4.72 0.40
CA GLY A 19 28.95 4.84 0.49
C GLY A 19 29.66 3.49 0.61
N GLY A 20 29.12 2.57 1.41
CA GLY A 20 29.66 1.21 1.55
C GLY A 20 29.60 0.41 0.25
N SER A 21 28.46 0.48 -0.47
CA SER A 21 28.29 -0.22 -1.75
C SER A 21 29.24 0.31 -2.84
N VAL A 22 29.38 1.64 -2.97
CA VAL A 22 30.27 2.24 -3.98
C VAL A 22 31.75 2.00 -3.66
N GLY A 23 32.14 2.06 -2.39
CA GLY A 23 33.52 1.79 -1.96
C GLY A 23 33.97 0.37 -2.31
N LEU A 24 33.16 -0.64 -1.97
CA LEU A 24 33.44 -2.05 -2.28
C LEU A 24 33.48 -2.34 -3.79
N TRP A 25 32.69 -1.63 -4.59
CA TRP A 25 32.72 -1.75 -6.05
C TRP A 25 34.00 -1.16 -6.65
N ALA A 26 34.53 -0.07 -6.10
CA ALA A 26 35.69 0.62 -6.66
C ALA A 26 37.03 -0.12 -6.44
N THR A 27 37.23 -0.79 -5.30
CA THR A 27 38.54 -1.36 -4.90
C THR A 27 38.72 -2.85 -5.24
N SER A 28 38.01 -3.36 -6.25
CA SER A 28 37.86 -4.80 -6.51
C SER A 28 37.99 -5.14 -8.00
N GLY A 29 39.05 -4.68 -8.67
CA GLY A 29 39.32 -5.00 -10.07
C GLY A 29 39.77 -6.44 -10.30
N PRO A 30 39.61 -6.99 -11.52
CA PRO A 30 40.43 -8.12 -11.96
C PRO A 30 41.85 -7.63 -12.24
N GLU A 31 42.86 -8.31 -11.70
CA GLU A 31 44.26 -7.87 -11.72
C GLU A 31 45.22 -8.94 -12.27
N HIS A 32 44.79 -10.20 -12.37
CA HIS A 32 45.66 -11.31 -12.78
C HIS A 32 45.60 -11.53 -14.30
N PRO A 33 46.74 -11.59 -15.02
CA PRO A 33 46.75 -12.00 -16.42
C PRO A 33 46.36 -13.48 -16.58
N VAL A 34 46.08 -13.89 -17.82
CA VAL A 34 45.88 -15.31 -18.17
C VAL A 34 47.14 -16.11 -17.76
N SER A 35 46.95 -17.22 -17.05
CA SER A 35 48.07 -18.00 -16.50
C SER A 35 48.72 -18.90 -17.56
N GLN A 36 47.89 -19.58 -18.35
CA GLN A 36 48.28 -20.35 -19.53
C GLN A 36 47.17 -20.28 -20.58
N VAL A 37 47.53 -20.29 -21.87
CA VAL A 37 46.59 -20.49 -22.98
C VAL A 37 46.90 -21.82 -23.66
N VAL A 38 45.87 -22.63 -23.90
CA VAL A 38 45.92 -23.89 -24.67
C VAL A 38 44.90 -23.79 -25.80
N LEU A 39 45.30 -24.12 -27.02
CA LEU A 39 44.44 -24.13 -28.20
C LEU A 39 44.44 -25.52 -28.83
N ASP A 40 43.29 -26.18 -28.83
CA ASP A 40 43.02 -27.44 -29.53
C ASP A 40 41.95 -27.19 -30.60
N ASP A 41 42.39 -26.84 -31.80
CA ASP A 41 41.54 -26.43 -32.92
C ASP A 41 41.31 -27.58 -33.93
N GLU A 42 40.56 -28.61 -33.56
CA GLU A 42 40.23 -29.72 -34.50
C GLU A 42 39.41 -29.22 -35.69
N ALA A 43 38.65 -28.14 -35.52
CA ALA A 43 37.92 -27.54 -36.62
C ALA A 43 38.84 -26.75 -37.58
N GLY A 44 40.03 -26.32 -37.17
CA GLY A 44 40.90 -25.48 -38.00
C GLY A 44 40.26 -24.13 -38.34
N ILE A 45 39.58 -23.51 -37.37
CA ILE A 45 38.83 -22.24 -37.52
C ILE A 45 39.46 -21.06 -36.77
N ILE A 46 40.50 -21.29 -35.96
CA ILE A 46 41.12 -20.27 -35.09
C ILE A 46 42.44 -19.79 -35.68
N HIS A 47 42.61 -18.47 -35.75
CA HIS A 47 43.90 -17.86 -36.08
C HIS A 47 44.70 -17.62 -34.79
N GLU A 48 45.50 -18.63 -34.40
CA GLU A 48 46.28 -18.66 -33.16
C GLU A 48 47.02 -17.34 -32.82
N PRO A 49 47.73 -16.66 -33.75
CA PRO A 49 48.42 -15.40 -33.43
C PRO A 49 47.47 -14.26 -33.02
N THR A 50 46.25 -14.24 -33.55
CA THR A 50 45.24 -13.24 -33.16
C THR A 50 44.63 -13.59 -31.82
N LEU A 51 44.36 -14.88 -31.55
CA LEU A 51 43.87 -15.33 -30.24
C LEU A 51 44.86 -14.96 -29.13
N LEU A 52 46.14 -15.31 -29.29
CA LEU A 52 47.18 -15.04 -28.28
C LEU A 52 47.36 -13.54 -28.02
N ALA A 53 47.33 -12.71 -29.07
CA ALA A 53 47.40 -11.25 -28.93
C ALA A 53 46.16 -10.66 -28.22
N GLY A 54 44.95 -11.14 -28.56
CA GLY A 54 43.72 -10.70 -27.90
C GLY A 54 43.65 -11.09 -26.42
N LEU A 55 44.20 -12.24 -26.05
CA LEU A 55 44.22 -12.71 -24.67
C LEU A 55 45.30 -12.04 -23.79
N GLU A 56 46.28 -11.33 -24.36
CA GLU A 56 47.36 -10.67 -23.60
C GLU A 56 46.84 -9.59 -22.63
N ASP A 57 45.76 -8.89 -22.98
CA ASP A 57 45.16 -7.82 -22.15
C ASP A 57 44.04 -8.31 -21.21
N VAL A 58 43.62 -9.57 -21.32
CA VAL A 58 42.56 -10.13 -20.47
C VAL A 58 43.03 -10.28 -19.02
N ARG A 59 42.18 -9.86 -18.07
CA ARG A 59 42.45 -9.97 -16.63
C ARG A 59 41.35 -10.71 -15.90
N PHE A 60 41.74 -11.65 -15.04
CA PHE A 60 40.89 -12.41 -14.13
C PHE A 60 40.98 -11.89 -12.68
N PHE A 61 40.00 -12.27 -11.86
CA PHE A 61 40.00 -12.00 -10.42
C PHE A 61 40.91 -12.96 -9.63
N GLU A 62 41.22 -14.13 -10.18
CA GLU A 62 42.18 -15.10 -9.66
C GLU A 62 42.94 -15.73 -10.86
N PRO A 63 44.19 -16.22 -10.68
CA PRO A 63 44.96 -16.89 -11.74
C PRO A 63 44.15 -17.99 -12.43
N THR A 64 44.05 -17.98 -13.76
CA THR A 64 43.15 -18.88 -14.51
C THR A 64 43.82 -19.34 -15.80
N ASP A 65 43.77 -20.63 -16.06
CA ASP A 65 44.21 -21.26 -17.29
C ASP A 65 43.05 -21.32 -18.29
N VAL A 66 43.32 -20.96 -19.54
CA VAL A 66 42.31 -20.86 -20.60
C VAL A 66 42.58 -21.90 -21.68
N ALA A 67 41.62 -22.78 -21.89
CA ALA A 67 41.56 -23.68 -23.03
C ALA A 67 40.53 -23.19 -24.05
N VAL A 68 40.90 -23.15 -25.33
CA VAL A 68 39.98 -22.97 -26.46
C VAL A 68 39.94 -24.28 -27.23
N PHE A 69 38.75 -24.87 -27.34
CA PHE A 69 38.51 -26.14 -28.02
C PHE A 69 37.49 -25.95 -29.14
N THR A 70 37.82 -26.45 -30.34
CA THR A 70 36.89 -26.45 -31.47
C THR A 70 36.76 -27.86 -32.04
N VAL A 71 35.55 -28.23 -32.44
CA VAL A 71 35.23 -29.59 -32.92
C VAL A 71 34.12 -29.54 -33.97
N ARG A 72 34.03 -30.56 -34.84
CA ARG A 72 32.87 -30.76 -35.72
C ARG A 72 32.18 -32.07 -35.37
N THR A 73 31.13 -32.01 -34.56
CA THR A 73 30.42 -33.22 -34.09
C THR A 73 29.40 -33.75 -35.09
N GLY A 74 28.86 -32.88 -35.96
CA GLY A 74 27.75 -33.21 -36.87
C GLY A 74 26.43 -33.61 -36.17
N ARG A 75 26.33 -33.41 -34.83
CA ARG A 75 25.15 -33.78 -34.02
C ARG A 75 24.23 -32.56 -33.81
N SER A 76 22.93 -32.82 -33.69
CA SER A 76 21.89 -31.78 -33.59
C SER A 76 21.23 -31.67 -32.21
N ASP A 77 21.77 -32.36 -31.21
CA ASP A 77 21.32 -32.27 -29.81
C ASP A 77 22.10 -31.19 -29.03
N ASP A 78 21.42 -30.52 -28.09
CA ASP A 78 21.96 -29.34 -27.38
C ASP A 78 23.09 -29.66 -26.38
N LEU A 79 23.46 -30.93 -26.28
CA LEU A 79 24.45 -31.46 -25.35
C LEU A 79 25.66 -32.08 -26.08
N ALA A 80 25.63 -32.12 -27.42
CA ALA A 80 26.66 -32.73 -28.25
C ALA A 80 28.05 -32.12 -28.00
N LEU A 81 28.12 -30.79 -27.82
CA LEU A 81 29.36 -30.10 -27.50
C LEU A 81 29.84 -30.42 -26.07
N ASN A 82 28.94 -30.56 -25.10
CA ASN A 82 29.29 -30.98 -23.73
C ASN A 82 29.89 -32.40 -23.71
N ASP A 83 29.25 -33.33 -24.44
CA ASP A 83 29.74 -34.70 -24.61
C ASP A 83 31.11 -34.71 -25.31
N ALA A 84 31.30 -33.89 -26.35
CA ALA A 84 32.53 -33.84 -27.14
C ALA A 84 33.72 -33.28 -26.33
N VAL A 85 33.55 -32.17 -25.60
CA VAL A 85 34.61 -31.59 -24.77
C VAL A 85 35.02 -32.59 -23.67
N LEU A 86 34.07 -33.32 -23.08
CA LEU A 86 34.36 -34.36 -22.09
C LEU A 86 35.06 -35.59 -22.70
N ALA A 87 34.72 -35.95 -23.94
CA ALA A 87 35.39 -37.04 -24.65
C ALA A 87 36.86 -36.68 -24.93
N HIS A 88 37.11 -35.49 -25.49
CA HIS A 88 38.46 -34.97 -25.78
C HIS A 88 39.35 -34.92 -24.54
N ALA A 89 38.82 -34.39 -23.43
CA ALA A 89 39.51 -34.35 -22.15
C ALA A 89 39.85 -35.74 -21.58
N ARG A 90 39.15 -36.81 -21.99
CA ARG A 90 39.49 -38.18 -21.57
C ARG A 90 40.51 -38.86 -22.48
N SER A 91 40.57 -38.51 -23.76
CA SER A 91 41.45 -39.14 -24.75
C SER A 91 42.79 -38.43 -24.93
N GLU A 92 42.78 -37.10 -25.02
CA GLU A 92 43.94 -36.31 -25.45
C GLU A 92 44.38 -35.28 -24.41
N ARG A 93 43.45 -34.80 -23.57
CA ARG A 93 43.71 -33.78 -22.54
C ARG A 93 43.35 -34.23 -21.11
N PRO A 94 43.91 -35.35 -20.59
CA PRO A 94 43.63 -35.81 -19.23
C PRO A 94 44.00 -34.78 -18.15
N GLU A 95 44.88 -33.81 -18.45
CA GLU A 95 45.19 -32.67 -17.60
C GLU A 95 44.03 -31.68 -17.42
N TRP A 96 42.99 -31.70 -18.27
CA TRP A 96 41.78 -30.87 -18.11
C TRP A 96 40.78 -31.45 -17.11
N LEU A 97 41.03 -32.64 -16.57
CA LEU A 97 40.17 -33.33 -15.62
C LEU A 97 40.75 -33.32 -14.21
N SER A 98 39.87 -33.38 -13.21
CA SER A 98 40.26 -33.65 -11.84
C SER A 98 40.96 -35.01 -11.72
N PRO A 99 41.80 -35.26 -10.69
CA PRO A 99 42.52 -36.54 -10.54
C PRO A 99 41.63 -37.80 -10.46
N ASP A 100 40.35 -37.64 -10.12
CA ASP A 100 39.32 -38.70 -10.11
C ASP A 100 38.48 -38.77 -11.40
N GLN A 101 38.74 -37.88 -12.37
CA GLN A 101 38.04 -37.70 -13.65
C GLN A 101 36.52 -37.46 -13.55
N GLN A 102 36.03 -36.98 -12.40
CA GLN A 102 34.61 -36.69 -12.20
C GLN A 102 34.23 -35.23 -12.50
N LYS A 103 35.22 -34.34 -12.65
CA LYS A 103 35.04 -32.90 -12.87
C LYS A 103 36.14 -32.34 -13.78
N TRP A 104 36.00 -31.09 -14.18
CA TRP A 104 37.09 -30.30 -14.77
C TRP A 104 38.16 -30.02 -13.72
N ALA A 105 39.41 -29.89 -14.16
CA ALA A 105 40.52 -29.49 -13.30
C ALA A 105 40.28 -28.10 -12.67
N ASP A 106 40.79 -27.89 -11.46
CA ASP A 106 40.77 -26.57 -10.83
C ASP A 106 41.63 -25.57 -11.64
N ASP A 107 41.36 -24.27 -11.46
CA ASP A 107 41.94 -23.13 -12.17
C ASP A 107 41.67 -23.08 -13.69
N LEU A 108 41.02 -24.10 -14.27
CA LEU A 108 40.72 -24.18 -15.70
C LEU A 108 39.40 -23.50 -16.11
N TYR A 109 39.45 -22.80 -17.23
CA TYR A 109 38.31 -22.33 -18.02
C TYR A 109 38.41 -22.90 -19.45
N ILE A 110 37.34 -23.51 -19.96
CA ILE A 110 37.27 -24.00 -21.34
C ILE A 110 36.18 -23.24 -22.10
N PHE A 111 36.55 -22.65 -23.24
CA PHE A 111 35.62 -22.14 -24.25
C PHE A 111 35.53 -23.15 -25.41
N GLY A 112 34.33 -23.65 -25.67
CA GLY A 112 34.07 -24.65 -26.70
C GLY A 112 33.23 -24.11 -27.86
N VAL A 113 33.57 -24.46 -29.10
CA VAL A 113 32.76 -24.11 -30.28
C VAL A 113 32.62 -25.31 -31.23
N ASP A 114 31.37 -25.61 -31.63
CA ASP A 114 31.08 -26.41 -32.81
C ASP A 114 30.45 -25.51 -33.90
N PRO A 115 31.18 -25.18 -34.98
CA PRO A 115 30.68 -24.31 -36.04
C PRO A 115 29.65 -25.00 -36.95
N GLU A 116 29.57 -26.33 -36.96
CA GLU A 116 28.65 -27.11 -37.78
C GLU A 116 27.31 -27.33 -37.07
N ALA A 117 27.35 -27.77 -35.80
CA ALA A 117 26.19 -27.85 -34.93
C ALA A 117 25.67 -26.47 -34.46
N ARG A 118 26.47 -25.41 -34.66
CA ARG A 118 26.25 -24.04 -34.17
C ARG A 118 26.06 -23.98 -32.65
N LEU A 119 26.92 -24.68 -31.92
CA LEU A 119 26.93 -24.73 -30.47
C LEU A 119 28.12 -23.95 -29.92
N VAL A 120 27.89 -23.12 -28.90
CA VAL A 120 28.92 -22.52 -28.06
C VAL A 120 28.78 -23.06 -26.65
N GLY A 121 29.91 -23.42 -26.05
CA GLY A 121 30.00 -24.08 -24.75
C GLY A 121 30.99 -23.36 -23.84
N THR A 122 30.74 -23.41 -22.54
CA THR A 122 31.66 -22.87 -21.55
C THR A 122 31.68 -23.73 -20.29
N TYR A 123 32.89 -24.09 -19.86
CA TYR A 123 33.15 -25.09 -18.84
C TYR A 123 34.19 -24.59 -17.84
N PHE A 124 34.08 -25.03 -16.59
CA PHE A 124 34.79 -24.43 -15.46
C PHE A 124 35.27 -25.49 -14.48
N GLY A 125 36.53 -25.35 -14.04
CA GLY A 125 37.00 -25.92 -12.78
C GLY A 125 36.10 -25.51 -11.61
N GLU A 126 36.02 -26.33 -10.57
CA GLU A 126 35.05 -26.09 -9.48
C GLU A 126 35.34 -24.80 -8.73
N ASN A 127 36.61 -24.43 -8.59
CA ASN A 127 37.04 -23.15 -8.01
C ASN A 127 36.94 -21.95 -8.98
N ARG A 128 36.49 -22.13 -10.23
CA ARG A 128 36.24 -21.07 -11.22
C ARG A 128 34.76 -20.99 -11.65
N LYS A 129 33.92 -21.84 -11.07
CA LYS A 129 32.49 -22.03 -11.39
C LYS A 129 31.65 -20.77 -11.22
N ILE A 130 30.95 -20.39 -12.29
CA ILE A 130 29.91 -19.34 -12.28
C ILE A 130 28.50 -19.95 -12.38
N GLY A 131 27.50 -19.24 -11.85
CA GLY A 131 26.09 -19.66 -11.89
C GLY A 131 25.50 -19.68 -13.30
N GLN A 132 24.41 -20.43 -13.51
CA GLN A 132 23.83 -20.72 -14.83
C GLN A 132 23.53 -19.45 -15.67
N ASP A 133 22.92 -18.42 -15.07
CA ASP A 133 22.63 -17.14 -15.75
C ASP A 133 23.91 -16.45 -16.24
N ALA A 134 25.02 -16.59 -15.50
CA ALA A 134 26.31 -16.03 -15.89
C ALA A 134 26.98 -16.86 -17.00
N GLN A 135 26.80 -18.19 -17.03
CA GLN A 135 27.26 -19.04 -18.14
C GLN A 135 26.51 -18.68 -19.44
N LEU A 136 25.20 -18.49 -19.36
CA LEU A 136 24.38 -18.01 -20.49
C LEU A 136 24.84 -16.64 -20.96
N ALA A 137 25.10 -15.69 -20.05
CA ALA A 137 25.59 -14.36 -20.41
C ALA A 137 27.01 -14.37 -21.05
N VAL A 138 27.86 -15.35 -20.73
CA VAL A 138 29.14 -15.58 -21.41
C VAL A 138 28.90 -16.10 -22.83
N GLN A 139 28.08 -17.14 -22.97
CA GLN A 139 27.74 -17.71 -24.28
C GLN A 139 27.09 -16.67 -25.19
N ASP A 140 26.10 -15.92 -24.69
CA ASP A 140 25.35 -14.90 -25.43
C ASP A 140 26.24 -13.77 -25.95
N ALA A 141 27.27 -13.35 -25.20
CA ALA A 141 28.20 -12.30 -25.62
C ALA A 141 28.93 -12.64 -26.94
N THR A 142 29.20 -13.93 -27.18
CA THR A 142 29.95 -14.39 -28.36
C THR A 142 29.09 -14.63 -29.60
N LYS A 143 27.76 -14.70 -29.45
CA LYS A 143 26.89 -15.26 -30.50
C LYS A 143 26.91 -14.45 -31.78
N ASP A 144 27.08 -13.14 -31.70
CA ASP A 144 27.10 -12.29 -32.90
C ASP A 144 28.40 -12.46 -33.70
N ASP A 145 29.56 -12.56 -33.03
CA ASP A 145 30.84 -12.91 -33.67
C ASP A 145 30.78 -14.30 -34.32
N LEU A 146 30.27 -15.29 -33.59
CA LEU A 146 30.13 -16.68 -34.07
C LEU A 146 29.11 -16.78 -35.23
N ARG A 147 28.02 -15.99 -35.22
CA ARG A 147 27.08 -15.87 -36.36
C ARG A 147 27.74 -15.26 -37.59
N ALA A 148 28.63 -14.28 -37.40
CA ALA A 148 29.41 -13.65 -38.46
C ALA A 148 30.60 -14.50 -38.95
N ALA A 149 30.78 -15.72 -38.41
CA ALA A 149 31.92 -16.60 -38.64
C ALA A 149 33.28 -15.98 -38.23
N GLN A 150 33.27 -15.03 -37.30
CA GLN A 150 34.46 -14.42 -36.69
C GLN A 150 34.93 -15.28 -35.51
N TRP A 151 35.28 -16.53 -35.77
CA TRP A 151 35.54 -17.57 -34.75
C TRP A 151 36.60 -17.19 -33.72
N THR A 152 37.66 -16.50 -34.15
CA THR A 152 38.75 -16.08 -33.26
C THR A 152 38.34 -14.90 -32.37
N GLU A 153 37.60 -13.92 -32.91
CA GLU A 153 37.03 -12.82 -32.12
C GLU A 153 36.02 -13.36 -31.09
N GLY A 154 35.11 -14.24 -31.50
CA GLY A 154 34.15 -14.88 -30.59
C GLY A 154 34.80 -15.66 -29.45
N ALA A 155 35.98 -16.25 -29.67
CA ALA A 155 36.76 -16.88 -28.61
C ALA A 155 37.38 -15.86 -27.64
N ILE A 156 37.92 -14.74 -28.13
CA ILE A 156 38.43 -13.64 -27.30
C ILE A 156 37.27 -13.05 -26.46
N THR A 157 36.16 -12.69 -27.11
CA THR A 157 34.92 -12.20 -26.46
C THR A 157 34.41 -13.16 -25.39
N GLY A 158 34.48 -14.47 -25.63
CA GLY A 158 34.04 -15.50 -24.68
C GLY A 158 34.91 -15.56 -23.43
N VAL A 159 36.23 -15.55 -23.61
CA VAL A 159 37.21 -15.55 -22.52
C VAL A 159 37.12 -14.23 -21.73
N GLU A 160 37.01 -13.07 -22.38
CA GLU A 160 36.78 -11.77 -21.73
C GLU A 160 35.49 -11.76 -20.89
N ALA A 161 34.38 -12.23 -21.48
CA ALA A 161 33.10 -12.27 -20.79
C ALA A 161 33.14 -13.18 -19.56
N ALA A 162 33.87 -14.30 -19.64
CA ALA A 162 34.08 -15.18 -18.50
C ALA A 162 35.03 -14.58 -17.47
N ALA A 163 36.11 -13.92 -17.89
CA ALA A 163 37.09 -13.26 -17.02
C ALA A 163 36.47 -12.17 -16.15
N ALA A 164 35.54 -11.40 -16.72
CA ALA A 164 34.77 -10.39 -16.00
C ALA A 164 33.79 -10.97 -14.95
N ARG A 165 33.58 -12.29 -14.90
CA ARG A 165 32.55 -12.96 -14.09
C ARG A 165 33.09 -14.04 -13.14
N MET A 166 34.13 -14.78 -13.51
CA MET A 166 34.75 -15.81 -12.67
C MET A 166 35.39 -15.18 -11.43
N ASN A 167 34.98 -15.67 -10.25
CA ASN A 167 35.40 -15.18 -8.92
C ASN A 167 35.27 -13.66 -8.71
N ALA A 168 34.42 -13.00 -9.51
CA ALA A 168 34.07 -11.60 -9.34
C ALA A 168 33.44 -11.40 -7.94
N PRO A 169 33.98 -10.50 -7.09
CA PRO A 169 33.44 -10.25 -5.76
C PRO A 169 31.95 -9.93 -5.81
N PHE A 170 31.17 -10.45 -4.86
CA PHE A 170 29.69 -10.43 -4.91
C PHE A 170 29.11 -9.06 -5.31
N ALA A 171 29.67 -7.97 -4.80
CA ALA A 171 29.28 -6.58 -5.11
C ALA A 171 29.35 -6.17 -6.59
N ARG A 172 30.07 -6.91 -7.45
CA ARG A 172 30.16 -6.71 -8.90
C ARG A 172 29.29 -7.68 -9.72
N THR A 173 28.70 -8.70 -9.09
CA THR A 173 27.79 -9.64 -9.75
C THR A 173 26.41 -9.01 -9.99
N ALA A 174 25.63 -9.53 -10.95
CA ALA A 174 24.24 -9.11 -11.15
C ALA A 174 23.40 -9.28 -9.87
N GLY A 175 23.61 -10.37 -9.12
CA GLY A 175 22.97 -10.59 -7.81
C GLY A 175 23.35 -9.53 -6.77
N GLY A 176 24.62 -9.13 -6.70
CA GLY A 176 25.08 -8.07 -5.79
C GLY A 176 24.58 -6.68 -6.18
N ALA A 177 24.49 -6.37 -7.48
CA ALA A 177 23.89 -5.14 -7.97
C ALA A 177 22.38 -5.07 -7.62
N VAL A 178 21.64 -6.17 -7.78
CA VAL A 178 20.24 -6.28 -7.37
C VAL A 178 20.08 -6.16 -5.85
N VAL A 179 20.90 -6.85 -5.06
CA VAL A 179 20.82 -6.81 -3.58
C VAL A 179 21.23 -5.43 -3.04
N GLY A 180 22.29 -4.81 -3.56
CA GLY A 180 22.72 -3.47 -3.18
C GLY A 180 21.71 -2.39 -3.59
N GLY A 181 21.14 -2.51 -4.79
CA GLY A 181 20.05 -1.66 -5.26
C GLY A 181 18.78 -1.80 -4.41
N ALA A 182 18.35 -3.04 -4.13
CA ALA A 182 17.19 -3.33 -3.30
C ALA A 182 17.38 -2.83 -1.86
N ALA A 183 18.54 -3.07 -1.24
CA ALA A 183 18.84 -2.57 0.11
C ALA A 183 18.84 -1.04 0.18
N SER A 184 19.36 -0.36 -0.85
CA SER A 184 19.33 1.09 -0.98
C SER A 184 17.90 1.62 -1.13
N LEU A 185 17.10 1.01 -2.03
CA LEU A 185 15.69 1.38 -2.25
C LEU A 185 14.82 1.14 -1.01
N LEU A 186 15.01 0.02 -0.29
CA LEU A 186 14.31 -0.26 0.97
C LEU A 186 14.67 0.76 2.07
N THR A 187 15.95 1.12 2.19
CA THR A 187 16.42 2.11 3.18
C THR A 187 15.88 3.52 2.89
N LEU A 188 15.89 3.93 1.61
CA LEU A 188 15.30 5.19 1.15
C LEU A 188 13.78 5.21 1.33
N GLY A 189 13.09 4.13 0.95
CA GLY A 189 11.64 3.98 1.11
C GLY A 189 11.18 4.03 2.56
N ALA A 190 11.84 3.26 3.45
CA ALA A 190 11.56 3.28 4.88
C ALA A 190 11.80 4.67 5.50
N SER A 191 12.90 5.34 5.11
CA SER A 191 13.21 6.71 5.55
C SER A 191 12.17 7.73 5.08
N GLY A 192 11.72 7.61 3.82
CA GLY A 192 10.66 8.44 3.24
C GLY A 192 9.32 8.28 3.95
N ILE A 193 8.90 7.04 4.21
CA ILE A 193 7.68 6.72 4.98
C ILE A 193 7.79 7.31 6.40
N TYR A 194 8.92 7.10 7.08
CA TYR A 194 9.13 7.55 8.45
C TYR A 194 9.13 9.09 8.60
N TYR A 195 9.69 9.80 7.61
CA TYR A 195 9.60 11.26 7.50
C TYR A 195 8.17 11.72 7.18
N GLY A 196 7.52 11.09 6.18
CA GLY A 196 6.16 11.42 5.76
C GLY A 196 5.13 11.29 6.87
N VAL A 197 5.22 10.24 7.69
CA VAL A 197 4.39 10.06 8.90
C VAL A 197 4.61 11.20 9.91
N GLY A 198 5.85 11.63 10.12
CA GLY A 198 6.17 12.77 10.99
C GLY A 198 5.57 14.08 10.47
N ARG A 199 5.76 14.38 9.19
CA ARG A 199 5.23 15.60 8.54
C ARG A 199 3.70 15.63 8.51
N ARG A 200 3.03 14.51 8.20
CA ARG A 200 1.57 14.37 8.25
C ARG A 200 1.03 14.58 9.66
N ARG A 201 1.76 14.11 10.68
CA ARG A 201 1.40 14.34 12.09
C ARG A 201 1.55 15.80 12.48
N ALA A 202 2.67 16.43 12.14
CA ALA A 202 2.92 17.85 12.43
C ALA A 202 1.83 18.75 11.84
N ARG A 203 1.46 18.54 10.58
CA ARG A 203 0.35 19.26 9.93
C ARG A 203 -0.98 19.08 10.67
N ARG A 204 -1.35 17.84 11.03
CA ARG A 204 -2.57 17.58 11.81
C ARG A 204 -2.56 18.23 13.19
N SER A 205 -1.39 18.32 13.84
CA SER A 205 -1.22 19.04 15.10
C SER A 205 -1.41 20.55 14.92
N GLN A 206 -0.89 21.15 13.84
CA GLN A 206 -1.14 22.56 13.50
C GLN A 206 -2.64 22.82 13.24
N GLU A 207 -3.27 21.99 12.41
CA GLU A 207 -4.71 22.05 12.11
C GLU A 207 -5.55 21.93 13.40
N ALA A 208 -5.21 20.99 14.29
CA ALA A 208 -5.91 20.81 15.55
C ALA A 208 -5.69 21.97 16.54
N ARG A 209 -4.47 22.52 16.64
CA ARG A 209 -4.17 23.71 17.44
C ARG A 209 -5.01 24.91 16.96
N ALA A 210 -4.96 25.20 15.66
CA ALA A 210 -5.61 26.37 15.07
C ALA A 210 -7.15 26.28 15.05
N GLU A 211 -7.72 25.07 14.97
CA GLU A 211 -9.16 24.89 15.18
C GLU A 211 -9.54 25.01 16.67
N GLY A 212 -8.79 24.36 17.57
CA GLY A 212 -9.05 24.44 19.01
C GLY A 212 -8.97 25.85 19.57
N ASP A 213 -7.99 26.66 19.13
CA ASP A 213 -7.85 28.06 19.55
C ASP A 213 -9.00 28.95 19.04
N ARG A 214 -9.52 28.70 17.83
CA ARG A 214 -10.67 29.44 17.29
C ARG A 214 -11.96 29.09 18.03
N ARG A 215 -12.21 27.79 18.29
CA ARG A 215 -13.38 27.31 19.04
C ARG A 215 -13.32 27.75 20.51
N LEU A 216 -12.15 27.71 21.17
CA LEU A 216 -11.98 28.27 22.51
C LEU A 216 -12.32 29.77 22.53
N ALA A 217 -11.91 30.54 21.53
CA ALA A 217 -12.22 31.96 21.47
C ALA A 217 -13.72 32.25 21.31
N ALA A 218 -14.45 31.44 20.53
CA ALA A 218 -15.91 31.50 20.42
C ALA A 218 -16.58 31.14 21.75
N VAL A 219 -16.33 29.94 22.28
CA VAL A 219 -16.86 29.46 23.57
C VAL A 219 -16.61 30.44 24.73
N VAL A 220 -15.46 31.13 24.77
CA VAL A 220 -15.16 32.15 25.79
C VAL A 220 -15.93 33.45 25.55
N ALA A 221 -16.15 33.86 24.30
CA ALA A 221 -16.94 35.04 23.97
C ALA A 221 -18.44 34.83 24.23
N ASP A 222 -18.94 33.63 23.94
CA ASP A 222 -20.37 33.30 23.99
C ASP A 222 -20.81 32.76 25.36
N TYR A 223 -19.89 32.39 26.27
CA TYR A 223 -20.20 31.81 27.59
C TYR A 223 -21.30 32.53 28.38
N GLU A 224 -21.26 33.87 28.46
CA GLU A 224 -22.29 34.66 29.18
C GLU A 224 -23.65 34.64 28.45
N VAL A 225 -23.63 34.58 27.12
CA VAL A 225 -24.83 34.47 26.28
C VAL A 225 -25.44 33.07 26.42
N THR A 226 -24.62 32.03 26.46
CA THR A 226 -25.01 30.64 26.75
C THR A 226 -25.65 30.52 28.13
N GLU A 227 -25.08 31.14 29.16
CA GLU A 227 -25.68 31.17 30.48
C GLU A 227 -27.04 31.89 30.47
N LEU A 228 -27.18 32.99 29.73
CA LEU A 228 -28.46 33.68 29.55
C LEU A 228 -29.49 32.78 28.84
N HIS A 229 -29.13 32.11 27.75
CA HIS A 229 -29.99 31.16 27.06
C HIS A 229 -30.41 30.00 27.97
N ALA A 230 -29.47 29.41 28.72
CA ALA A 230 -29.78 28.34 29.67
C ALA A 230 -30.80 28.78 30.73
N ARG A 231 -30.71 30.01 31.25
CA ARG A 231 -31.69 30.57 32.20
C ARG A 231 -33.08 30.82 31.60
N LEU A 232 -33.20 30.87 30.26
CA LEU A 232 -34.46 31.02 29.54
C LEU A 232 -35.10 29.67 29.18
N ILE A 233 -34.39 28.54 29.32
CA ILE A 233 -34.95 27.21 29.03
C ILE A 233 -35.99 26.84 30.09
N PRO A 234 -37.24 26.50 29.72
CA PRO A 234 -38.25 26.06 30.68
C PRO A 234 -37.91 24.66 31.22
N GLU A 235 -37.67 24.56 32.53
CA GLU A 235 -37.30 23.29 33.19
C GLU A 235 -38.38 22.20 33.08
N GLU A 236 -39.65 22.60 33.09
CA GLU A 236 -40.82 21.72 32.97
C GLU A 236 -41.02 21.14 31.55
N SER A 237 -40.29 21.63 30.54
CA SER A 237 -40.31 21.08 29.18
C SER A 237 -39.57 19.74 29.12
N ARG A 238 -40.09 18.80 28.30
CA ARG A 238 -39.50 17.46 28.14
C ARG A 238 -38.06 17.56 27.66
N TYR A 239 -37.80 18.36 26.62
CA TYR A 239 -36.45 18.59 26.12
C TYR A 239 -35.70 19.66 26.93
N GLY A 240 -36.40 20.63 27.54
CA GLY A 240 -35.81 21.69 28.37
C GLY A 240 -35.08 21.17 29.62
N GLY A 241 -35.76 20.40 30.48
CA GLY A 241 -35.15 19.79 31.67
C GLY A 241 -34.07 18.72 31.37
N LEU A 242 -34.05 18.18 30.14
CA LEU A 242 -32.92 17.38 29.64
C LEU A 242 -31.73 18.26 29.24
N MET A 243 -31.98 19.40 28.60
CA MET A 243 -30.92 20.34 28.16
C MET A 243 -30.23 21.04 29.33
N LEU A 244 -30.96 21.40 30.40
CA LEU A 244 -30.36 22.01 31.59
C LEU A 244 -29.30 21.09 32.25
N ARG A 245 -29.49 19.76 32.20
CA ARG A 245 -28.48 18.79 32.63
C ARG A 245 -27.24 18.76 31.71
N ARG A 246 -27.40 19.04 30.41
CA ARG A 246 -26.28 19.21 29.47
C ARG A 246 -25.56 20.54 29.69
N TYR A 247 -26.26 21.58 30.12
CA TYR A 247 -25.62 22.84 30.54
C TYR A 247 -24.77 22.68 31.83
N ASP A 248 -25.14 21.79 32.76
CA ASP A 248 -24.26 21.43 33.88
C ASP A 248 -22.97 20.72 33.43
N GLU A 249 -23.05 19.90 32.37
CA GLU A 249 -21.88 19.31 31.71
C GLU A 249 -21.06 20.38 30.96
N TYR A 250 -21.69 21.34 30.27
CA TYR A 250 -21.02 22.48 29.61
C TYR A 250 -20.16 23.28 30.59
N LYS A 251 -20.70 23.65 31.76
CA LYS A 251 -19.95 24.39 32.81
C LYS A 251 -18.74 23.63 33.34
N GLN A 252 -18.81 22.30 33.40
CA GLN A 252 -17.66 21.46 33.79
C GLN A 252 -16.66 21.38 32.64
N GLY A 253 -17.15 21.12 31.42
CA GLY A 253 -16.34 21.03 30.22
C GLY A 253 -15.59 22.31 29.88
N PHE A 254 -16.14 23.49 30.19
CA PHE A 254 -15.47 24.79 30.03
C PHE A 254 -14.20 24.93 30.89
N ARG A 255 -14.23 24.38 32.12
CA ARG A 255 -13.05 24.32 33.01
C ARG A 255 -12.01 23.39 32.43
N GLU A 256 -12.41 22.17 32.05
CA GLU A 256 -11.53 21.20 31.39
C GLU A 256 -10.94 21.74 30.07
N LEU A 257 -11.70 22.50 29.28
CA LEU A 257 -11.22 23.15 28.08
C LEU A 257 -10.18 24.23 28.39
N THR A 258 -10.39 25.00 29.46
CA THR A 258 -9.44 26.03 29.91
C THR A 258 -8.13 25.38 30.39
N ASP A 259 -8.21 24.27 31.13
CA ASP A 259 -7.06 23.50 31.59
C ASP A 259 -6.30 22.87 30.41
N LEU A 260 -7.00 22.23 29.48
CA LEU A 260 -6.42 21.74 28.22
C LEU A 260 -5.77 22.88 27.44
N GLY A 261 -6.42 24.05 27.34
CA GLY A 261 -5.89 25.27 26.72
C GLY A 261 -4.58 25.74 27.35
N ASN A 262 -4.48 25.67 28.68
CA ASN A 262 -3.25 25.97 29.42
C ASN A 262 -2.15 24.92 29.18
N GLU A 263 -2.48 23.62 29.16
CA GLU A 263 -1.53 22.57 28.77
C GLU A 263 -0.99 22.83 27.35
N VAL A 264 -1.86 23.04 26.36
CA VAL A 264 -1.44 23.13 24.96
C VAL A 264 -0.68 24.41 24.62
N ARG A 265 -0.84 25.50 25.39
CA ARG A 265 0.03 26.70 25.31
C ARG A 265 1.49 26.40 25.62
N SER A 266 1.78 25.37 26.44
CA SER A 266 3.16 24.94 26.74
C SER A 266 3.81 24.09 25.63
N LEU A 267 3.02 23.60 24.67
CA LEU A 267 3.48 22.70 23.62
C LEU A 267 4.04 23.48 22.42
N GLY A 268 5.37 23.58 22.36
CA GLY A 268 6.05 24.20 21.22
C GLY A 268 5.92 23.40 19.91
N GLU A 269 5.85 24.11 18.78
CA GLU A 269 5.67 23.53 17.43
C GLU A 269 6.71 22.45 17.07
N ARG A 270 7.91 22.54 17.63
CA ARG A 270 9.01 21.56 17.47
C ARG A 270 8.63 20.13 17.85
N ASP A 271 7.56 19.95 18.62
CA ASP A 271 7.08 18.66 19.13
C ASP A 271 5.80 18.16 18.43
N TYR A 272 5.29 18.90 17.45
CA TYR A 272 4.02 18.58 16.76
C TYR A 272 4.05 17.27 15.95
N ASP A 273 5.23 16.72 15.66
CA ASP A 273 5.40 15.41 15.03
C ASP A 273 5.39 14.22 16.02
N ARG A 274 5.18 14.48 17.31
CA ARG A 274 5.00 13.45 18.35
C ARG A 274 3.55 12.99 18.44
N LYS A 275 3.33 11.70 18.74
CA LYS A 275 1.98 11.10 18.82
C LYS A 275 1.19 11.70 19.99
N GLU A 276 1.90 11.95 21.09
CA GLU A 276 1.43 12.46 22.36
C GLU A 276 0.92 13.90 22.20
N THR A 277 1.71 14.74 21.52
CA THR A 277 1.35 16.13 21.18
C THR A 277 0.14 16.21 20.26
N LEU A 278 0.07 15.36 19.21
CA LEU A 278 -1.15 15.28 18.39
C LEU A 278 -2.36 14.86 19.22
N ALA A 279 -2.23 13.88 20.12
CA ALA A 279 -3.34 13.41 20.95
C ALA A 279 -3.86 14.51 21.89
N ARG A 280 -2.97 15.26 22.55
CA ARG A 280 -3.34 16.40 23.41
C ARG A 280 -4.01 17.54 22.63
N LEU A 281 -3.46 17.93 21.48
CA LEU A 281 -4.06 18.94 20.60
C LEU A 281 -5.40 18.48 20.01
N THR A 282 -5.56 17.18 19.74
CA THR A 282 -6.82 16.58 19.30
C THR A 282 -7.87 16.61 20.40
N ALA A 283 -7.51 16.29 21.64
CA ALA A 283 -8.41 16.35 22.80
C ALA A 283 -8.85 17.79 23.09
N TYR A 284 -7.91 18.74 23.09
CA TYR A 284 -8.21 20.17 23.20
C TYR A 284 -9.19 20.65 22.13
N ARG A 285 -8.91 20.36 20.85
CA ARG A 285 -9.78 20.70 19.72
C ARG A 285 -11.16 20.05 19.83
N ASP A 286 -11.22 18.76 20.13
CA ASP A 286 -12.49 18.04 20.16
C ASP A 286 -13.36 18.48 21.33
N ARG A 287 -12.78 18.80 22.51
CA ARG A 287 -13.53 19.43 23.60
C ARG A 287 -13.94 20.87 23.27
N ALA A 288 -13.09 21.65 22.59
CA ALA A 288 -13.45 23.00 22.16
C ALA A 288 -14.66 22.97 21.21
N ARG A 289 -14.67 22.03 20.25
CA ARG A 289 -15.81 21.80 19.35
C ARG A 289 -17.03 21.25 20.09
N GLU A 290 -16.85 20.35 21.06
CA GLU A 290 -17.96 19.77 21.86
C GLU A 290 -18.73 20.84 22.65
N LEU A 291 -18.05 21.86 23.19
CA LEU A 291 -18.72 22.98 23.86
C LEU A 291 -19.39 23.94 22.89
N ASP A 292 -18.69 24.31 21.81
CA ASP A 292 -19.18 25.21 20.75
C ASP A 292 -20.40 24.61 20.01
N ASP A 293 -20.40 23.30 19.75
CA ASP A 293 -21.58 22.60 19.21
C ASP A 293 -22.73 22.55 20.27
N LEU A 294 -22.43 22.60 21.57
CA LEU A 294 -23.40 22.50 22.67
C LEU A 294 -24.01 23.86 23.06
N ASP A 295 -23.28 24.97 23.01
CA ASP A 295 -23.86 26.30 23.24
C ASP A 295 -24.80 26.74 22.11
N ASP A 296 -24.45 26.45 20.86
CA ASP A 296 -25.38 26.54 19.70
C ASP A 296 -26.71 25.78 19.97
N VAL A 297 -26.65 24.56 20.53
CA VAL A 297 -27.85 23.77 20.83
C VAL A 297 -28.60 24.27 22.07
N ILE A 298 -27.92 24.83 23.07
CA ILE A 298 -28.56 25.51 24.21
C ILE A 298 -29.33 26.74 23.72
N ALA A 299 -28.74 27.52 22.81
CA ALA A 299 -29.39 28.65 22.15
C ALA A 299 -30.63 28.21 21.34
N ASP A 300 -30.50 27.17 20.50
CA ASP A 300 -31.62 26.58 19.76
C ASP A 300 -32.74 26.10 20.67
N THR A 301 -32.39 25.49 21.81
CA THR A 301 -33.37 25.01 22.79
C THR A 301 -34.13 26.17 23.42
N ALA A 302 -33.43 27.22 23.86
CA ALA A 302 -34.05 28.42 24.42
C ALA A 302 -34.97 29.11 23.39
N ALA A 303 -34.49 29.27 22.15
CA ALA A 303 -35.24 29.88 21.05
C ALA A 303 -36.51 29.10 20.70
N LEU A 304 -36.37 27.79 20.46
CA LEU A 304 -37.46 26.93 20.00
C LEU A 304 -38.54 26.72 21.08
N LEU A 305 -38.14 26.44 22.33
CA LEU A 305 -39.11 26.17 23.41
C LEU A 305 -39.91 27.41 23.80
N ASN A 306 -39.29 28.60 23.79
CA ASN A 306 -39.98 29.87 24.06
C ASN A 306 -40.69 30.47 22.82
N ARG A 307 -40.50 29.88 21.63
CA ARG A 307 -40.93 30.46 20.34
C ARG A 307 -40.49 31.91 20.16
N ASP A 308 -39.22 32.17 20.48
CA ASP A 308 -38.60 33.50 20.32
C ASP A 308 -38.39 33.86 18.84
N ARG A 309 -37.92 35.07 18.53
CA ARG A 309 -37.70 35.52 17.14
C ARG A 309 -36.77 34.62 16.29
N ALA A 310 -35.93 33.78 16.90
CA ALA A 310 -34.99 32.87 16.26
C ALA A 310 -35.45 31.39 16.29
N TRP A 311 -36.66 31.11 16.82
CA TRP A 311 -37.31 29.80 16.70
C TRP A 311 -37.34 29.29 15.24
N PRO A 312 -37.52 30.14 14.19
CA PRO A 312 -37.58 29.65 12.83
C PRO A 312 -36.31 28.94 12.36
N GLU A 313 -35.15 29.54 12.65
CA GLU A 313 -33.83 29.03 12.30
C GLU A 313 -33.45 27.83 13.16
N ALA A 314 -33.78 27.88 14.46
CA ALA A 314 -33.57 26.78 15.40
C ALA A 314 -34.32 25.51 14.95
N TRP A 315 -35.59 25.64 14.55
CA TRP A 315 -36.37 24.53 13.99
C TRP A 315 -35.74 23.98 12.70
N GLN A 316 -35.32 24.86 11.78
CA GLN A 316 -34.70 24.44 10.53
C GLN A 316 -33.40 23.64 10.76
N ARG A 317 -32.61 23.98 11.79
CA ARG A 317 -31.44 23.20 12.22
C ARG A 317 -31.81 21.78 12.68
N GLN A 318 -32.94 21.59 13.37
CA GLN A 318 -33.41 20.26 13.80
C GLN A 318 -33.94 19.40 12.63
N VAL A 319 -34.60 20.04 11.66
CA VAL A 319 -35.25 19.38 10.52
C VAL A 319 -34.26 19.00 9.41
N ARG A 320 -33.27 19.86 9.11
CA ARG A 320 -32.36 19.69 7.96
C ARG A 320 -31.77 18.27 7.86
N PRO A 321 -31.18 17.66 8.90
CA PRO A 321 -30.51 16.37 8.76
C PRO A 321 -31.43 15.22 8.37
N VAL A 322 -32.70 15.23 8.82
CA VAL A 322 -33.68 14.22 8.40
C VAL A 322 -34.27 14.53 7.02
N ARG A 323 -34.50 15.82 6.68
CA ARG A 323 -34.91 16.22 5.34
C ARG A 323 -33.89 15.81 4.28
N ASP A 324 -32.62 16.14 4.49
CA ASP A 324 -31.52 15.85 3.58
C ASP A 324 -31.41 14.34 3.25
N ASP A 325 -31.74 13.46 4.21
CA ASP A 325 -31.70 12.01 4.00
C ASP A 325 -33.01 11.46 3.41
N LEU A 326 -34.19 11.99 3.79
CA LEU A 326 -35.46 11.65 3.13
C LEU A 326 -35.43 11.99 1.63
N GLU A 327 -34.81 13.12 1.26
CA GLU A 327 -34.62 13.52 -0.14
C GLU A 327 -33.68 12.57 -0.91
N LYS A 328 -32.71 11.93 -0.23
CA LYS A 328 -31.79 10.94 -0.83
C LYS A 328 -32.41 9.56 -1.02
N VAL A 329 -33.54 9.24 -0.36
CA VAL A 329 -34.20 7.92 -0.48
C VAL A 329 -34.47 7.57 -1.94
N ARG A 330 -35.04 8.51 -2.71
CA ARG A 330 -35.38 8.27 -4.12
C ARG A 330 -34.12 8.05 -4.99
N PRO A 331 -33.11 8.96 -5.00
CA PRO A 331 -31.83 8.71 -5.67
C PRO A 331 -31.17 7.37 -5.31
N MET A 332 -31.13 6.99 -4.03
CA MET A 332 -30.55 5.72 -3.58
C MET A 332 -31.27 4.52 -4.22
N LEU A 333 -32.60 4.47 -4.12
CA LEU A 333 -33.42 3.40 -4.70
C LEU A 333 -33.32 3.35 -6.24
N GLU A 334 -33.24 4.50 -6.92
CA GLU A 334 -33.29 4.59 -8.39
C GLU A 334 -31.92 4.52 -9.08
N SER A 335 -30.82 4.84 -8.38
CA SER A 335 -29.49 4.98 -8.98
C SER A 335 -28.43 4.05 -8.39
N GLU A 336 -28.50 3.75 -7.08
CA GLU A 336 -27.47 2.97 -6.39
C GLU A 336 -27.82 1.49 -6.25
N LEU A 337 -29.09 1.17 -5.95
CA LEU A 337 -29.51 -0.20 -5.66
C LEU A 337 -29.88 -1.00 -6.94
N PRO A 338 -29.74 -2.34 -6.91
CA PRO A 338 -30.10 -3.23 -8.02
C PRO A 338 -31.55 -3.06 -8.46
N GLN A 339 -31.85 -3.39 -9.72
CA GLN A 339 -33.21 -3.24 -10.26
C GLN A 339 -34.21 -4.19 -9.58
N GLY A 340 -33.78 -5.37 -9.13
CA GLY A 340 -34.61 -6.36 -8.42
C GLY A 340 -35.19 -5.79 -7.13
N VAL A 341 -34.42 -5.00 -6.39
CA VAL A 341 -34.82 -4.35 -5.13
C VAL A 341 -35.94 -3.32 -5.33
N ARG A 342 -36.00 -2.61 -6.46
CA ARG A 342 -36.84 -1.41 -6.65
C ARG A 342 -38.34 -1.70 -6.63
N GLY A 343 -38.73 -2.91 -7.02
CA GLY A 343 -40.11 -3.38 -7.00
C GLY A 343 -40.52 -4.07 -5.68
N ARG A 344 -39.59 -4.29 -4.75
CA ARG A 344 -39.84 -5.02 -3.50
C ARG A 344 -40.73 -4.18 -2.55
N PRO A 345 -41.64 -4.81 -1.78
CA PRO A 345 -42.53 -4.09 -0.85
C PRO A 345 -41.80 -3.14 0.10
N GLU A 346 -40.60 -3.50 0.55
CA GLU A 346 -39.75 -2.74 1.47
C GLU A 346 -39.25 -1.43 0.84
N ALA A 347 -38.80 -1.48 -0.41
CA ALA A 347 -38.38 -0.30 -1.18
C ALA A 347 -39.56 0.62 -1.51
N LEU A 348 -40.72 0.04 -1.84
CA LEU A 348 -41.96 0.78 -2.09
C LEU A 348 -42.45 1.50 -0.82
N ALA A 349 -42.45 0.81 0.33
CA ALA A 349 -42.81 1.37 1.63
C ALA A 349 -41.88 2.51 2.03
N LEU A 350 -40.56 2.32 1.91
CA LEU A 350 -39.56 3.36 2.19
C LEU A 350 -39.76 4.60 1.31
N ARG A 351 -40.09 4.44 0.02
CA ARG A 351 -40.36 5.55 -0.91
C ARG A 351 -41.66 6.31 -0.60
N SER A 352 -42.72 5.61 -0.20
CA SER A 352 -43.99 6.23 0.20
C SER A 352 -43.78 7.04 1.48
N PHE A 353 -43.24 6.38 2.52
CA PHE A 353 -42.88 7.00 3.79
C PHE A 353 -42.01 8.24 3.58
N ALA A 354 -40.98 8.20 2.73
CA ALA A 354 -40.12 9.35 2.51
C ALA A 354 -40.88 10.58 1.98
N SER A 355 -41.85 10.36 1.09
CA SER A 355 -42.67 11.43 0.49
C SER A 355 -43.70 11.98 1.49
N GLU A 356 -44.31 11.10 2.28
CA GLU A 356 -45.25 11.45 3.36
C GLU A 356 -44.55 12.18 4.50
N ALA A 357 -43.36 11.73 4.90
CA ALA A 357 -42.54 12.33 5.94
C ALA A 357 -42.07 13.75 5.56
N LEU A 358 -41.63 13.98 4.32
CA LEU A 358 -41.29 15.34 3.84
C LEU A 358 -42.49 16.29 3.97
N THR A 359 -43.67 15.83 3.53
CA THR A 359 -44.93 16.58 3.69
C THR A 359 -45.25 16.85 5.17
N ARG A 360 -45.02 15.87 6.05
CA ARG A 360 -45.22 16.00 7.50
C ARG A 360 -44.25 16.99 8.14
N LEU A 361 -43.01 17.09 7.66
CA LEU A 361 -42.03 18.10 8.13
C LEU A 361 -42.50 19.52 7.81
N ASP A 362 -43.10 19.73 6.63
CA ASP A 362 -43.70 21.02 6.24
C ASP A 362 -44.95 21.34 7.06
N MET A 363 -45.79 20.34 7.34
CA MET A 363 -46.96 20.50 8.23
C MET A 363 -46.57 20.84 9.67
N LEU A 364 -45.57 20.16 10.25
CA LEU A 364 -45.06 20.46 11.60
C LEU A 364 -44.57 21.90 11.72
N ARG A 365 -43.95 22.42 10.65
CA ARG A 365 -43.53 23.82 10.61
C ARG A 365 -44.72 24.78 10.70
N GLY A 366 -45.75 24.59 9.89
CA GLY A 366 -46.97 25.41 9.94
C GLY A 366 -47.68 25.30 11.29
N GLN A 367 -47.75 24.09 11.86
CA GLN A 367 -48.37 23.87 13.17
C GLN A 367 -47.64 24.58 14.31
N LEU A 368 -46.31 24.69 14.26
CA LEU A 368 -45.53 25.47 15.23
C LEU A 368 -45.79 26.98 15.09
N GLU A 369 -45.92 27.45 13.85
CA GLU A 369 -46.19 28.85 13.52
C GLU A 369 -47.59 29.28 13.98
N ASP A 370 -48.61 28.48 13.66
CA ASP A 370 -49.99 28.62 14.15
C ASP A 370 -50.14 28.27 15.65
N SER A 371 -49.07 27.84 16.31
CA SER A 371 -49.04 27.46 17.72
C SER A 371 -50.00 26.32 18.12
N THR A 372 -50.38 25.48 17.16
CA THR A 372 -51.31 24.34 17.32
C THR A 372 -50.62 23.07 17.84
N ILE A 373 -49.30 22.98 17.73
CA ILE A 373 -48.46 21.94 18.34
C ILE A 373 -47.46 22.59 19.31
N SER A 374 -47.07 21.89 20.39
CA SER A 374 -45.99 22.36 21.25
C SER A 374 -44.62 22.07 20.63
N PRO A 375 -43.58 22.86 20.97
CA PRO A 375 -42.19 22.53 20.60
C PRO A 375 -41.74 21.12 21.01
N ASP A 376 -42.13 20.65 22.20
CA ASP A 376 -41.80 19.29 22.67
C ASP A 376 -42.46 18.21 21.80
N ASP A 377 -43.75 18.38 21.45
CA ASP A 377 -44.48 17.41 20.61
C ASP A 377 -43.95 17.40 19.17
N ALA A 378 -43.51 18.55 18.66
CA ALA A 378 -42.88 18.66 17.34
C ALA A 378 -41.51 17.95 17.29
N LEU A 379 -40.70 18.08 18.36
CA LEU A 379 -39.43 17.33 18.49
C LEU A 379 -39.67 15.81 18.60
N ASP A 380 -40.70 15.37 19.33
CA ASP A 380 -41.09 13.96 19.41
C ASP A 380 -41.61 13.41 18.07
N ALA A 381 -42.27 14.24 17.26
CA ALA A 381 -42.64 13.90 15.89
C ALA A 381 -41.41 13.74 14.98
N LEU A 382 -40.39 14.61 15.08
CA LEU A 382 -39.12 14.45 14.34
C LEU A 382 -38.39 13.16 14.74
N ARG A 383 -38.36 12.85 16.04
CA ARG A 383 -37.78 11.61 16.55
C ARG A 383 -38.48 10.39 15.96
N SER A 384 -39.81 10.40 15.96
CA SER A 384 -40.64 9.31 15.40
C SER A 384 -40.41 9.11 13.91
N ILE A 385 -40.27 10.19 13.11
CA ILE A 385 -39.90 10.11 11.68
C ILE A 385 -38.53 9.45 11.49
N ARG A 386 -37.53 9.79 12.33
CA ARG A 386 -36.19 9.21 12.26
C ARG A 386 -36.16 7.73 12.72
N ASP A 387 -36.97 7.36 13.70
CA ASP A 387 -37.14 5.97 14.18
C ASP A 387 -37.84 5.08 13.11
N GLU A 388 -38.84 5.62 12.41
CA GLU A 388 -39.54 4.91 11.34
C GLU A 388 -38.67 4.76 10.08
N LEU A 389 -37.94 5.79 9.68
CA LEU A 389 -36.92 5.72 8.62
C LEU A 389 -35.87 4.64 8.91
N THR A 390 -35.39 4.61 10.16
CA THR A 390 -34.44 3.59 10.64
C THR A 390 -35.00 2.18 10.48
N THR A 391 -36.27 1.98 10.87
CA THR A 391 -36.98 0.70 10.79
C THR A 391 -37.19 0.23 9.34
N LEU A 392 -37.41 1.16 8.41
CA LEU A 392 -37.57 0.84 6.99
C LEU A 392 -36.24 0.49 6.31
N LEU A 393 -35.15 1.18 6.65
CA LEU A 393 -33.80 0.84 6.18
C LEU A 393 -33.31 -0.51 6.74
N ASP A 394 -33.70 -0.87 7.97
CA ASP A 394 -33.45 -2.21 8.52
C ASP A 394 -34.14 -3.31 7.71
N LYS A 395 -35.40 -3.11 7.33
CA LYS A 395 -36.16 -4.06 6.49
C LYS A 395 -35.59 -4.16 5.07
N LEU A 396 -35.05 -3.07 4.54
CA LEU A 396 -34.41 -3.04 3.22
C LEU A 396 -33.04 -3.76 3.20
N THR A 397 -32.32 -3.80 4.34
CA THR A 397 -30.98 -4.39 4.44
C THR A 397 -30.90 -5.85 3.93
N PRO A 398 -31.71 -6.82 4.43
CA PRO A 398 -31.65 -8.20 3.93
C PRO A 398 -32.12 -8.31 2.48
N VAL A 399 -33.10 -7.50 2.07
CA VAL A 399 -33.64 -7.49 0.69
C VAL A 399 -32.58 -7.08 -0.34
N VAL A 400 -31.69 -6.15 0.01
CA VAL A 400 -30.56 -5.77 -0.83
C VAL A 400 -29.48 -6.86 -0.87
N ALA A 401 -29.31 -7.60 0.22
CA ALA A 401 -28.34 -8.69 0.30
C ALA A 401 -28.79 -9.97 -0.44
N GLU A 402 -30.10 -10.20 -0.57
CA GLU A 402 -30.68 -11.30 -1.37
C GLU A 402 -30.34 -11.25 -2.87
N GLU A 403 -29.84 -10.12 -3.38
CA GLU A 403 -29.40 -10.00 -4.77
C GLU A 403 -27.97 -10.57 -5.00
N MET A 404 -27.29 -11.05 -3.96
CA MET A 404 -25.99 -11.74 -4.06
C MET A 404 -26.21 -13.26 -4.19
N ASP A 405 -25.62 -13.87 -5.22
CA ASP A 405 -25.76 -15.32 -5.49
C ASP A 405 -25.02 -16.22 -4.50
N ASP A 406 -23.91 -15.73 -3.91
CA ASP A 406 -23.07 -16.49 -2.98
C ASP A 406 -23.30 -16.03 -1.52
N GLU A 407 -23.41 -17.01 -0.61
CA GLU A 407 -23.71 -16.75 0.81
C GLU A 407 -22.60 -15.93 1.50
N SER A 408 -21.33 -16.12 1.13
CA SER A 408 -20.22 -15.33 1.69
C SER A 408 -20.24 -13.89 1.17
N GLU A 409 -20.67 -13.68 -0.08
CA GLU A 409 -20.87 -12.35 -0.65
C GLU A 409 -22.06 -11.63 0.02
N ARG A 410 -23.15 -12.35 0.28
CA ARG A 410 -24.29 -11.89 1.08
C ARG A 410 -23.87 -11.46 2.49
N GLU A 411 -23.17 -12.33 3.24
CA GLU A 411 -22.70 -12.01 4.59
C GLU A 411 -21.78 -10.78 4.60
N MET A 412 -20.85 -10.67 3.62
CA MET A 412 -19.95 -9.51 3.49
C MET A 412 -20.71 -8.19 3.28
N LEU A 413 -21.80 -8.21 2.49
CA LEU A 413 -22.64 -7.04 2.23
C LEU A 413 -23.50 -6.68 3.46
N GLU A 414 -24.14 -7.66 4.11
CA GLU A 414 -24.94 -7.40 5.30
C GLU A 414 -24.07 -6.87 6.46
N GLU A 415 -22.86 -7.40 6.67
CA GLU A 415 -21.94 -6.90 7.70
C GLU A 415 -21.43 -5.47 7.38
N ALA A 416 -21.26 -5.11 6.11
CA ALA A 416 -20.94 -3.72 5.73
C ALA A 416 -22.09 -2.75 6.05
N LEU A 417 -23.34 -3.13 5.76
CA LEU A 417 -24.53 -2.35 6.10
C LEU A 417 -24.74 -2.27 7.63
N ARG A 418 -24.59 -3.39 8.37
CA ARG A 418 -24.67 -3.43 9.84
C ARG A 418 -23.61 -2.57 10.50
N ARG A 419 -22.42 -2.43 9.89
CA ARG A 419 -21.34 -1.58 10.37
C ARG A 419 -21.68 -0.09 10.27
N GLU A 420 -22.15 0.36 9.12
CA GLU A 420 -22.56 1.76 8.95
C GLU A 420 -23.81 2.10 9.76
N ARG A 421 -24.77 1.17 9.93
CA ARG A 421 -25.88 1.30 10.89
C ARG A 421 -25.41 1.58 12.32
N ARG A 422 -24.32 0.92 12.76
CA ARG A 422 -23.72 1.10 14.09
C ARG A 422 -22.84 2.34 14.20
N ALA A 423 -22.53 3.01 13.09
CA ALA A 423 -21.65 4.17 13.07
C ALA A 423 -22.39 5.42 13.60
N ARG A 424 -21.98 5.90 14.78
CA ARG A 424 -22.50 7.16 15.32
C ARG A 424 -22.05 8.34 14.45
N ARG A 425 -22.99 9.11 13.94
CA ARG A 425 -22.70 10.45 13.39
C ARG A 425 -22.55 11.46 14.51
N ARG A 426 -21.60 12.40 14.34
CA ARG A 426 -21.60 13.66 15.09
C ARG A 426 -22.61 14.58 14.42
N GLU A 427 -23.85 14.55 14.92
CA GLU A 427 -24.94 15.44 14.53
C GLU A 427 -25.45 16.11 15.81
N THR A 428 -25.35 17.43 15.90
CA THR A 428 -25.73 18.19 17.10
C THR A 428 -27.08 18.84 16.88
N THR A 429 -28.09 18.29 17.56
CA THR A 429 -29.49 18.75 17.58
C THR A 429 -29.97 18.68 19.02
N ILE A 430 -31.11 19.31 19.32
CA ILE A 430 -31.76 19.21 20.63
C ILE A 430 -32.01 17.73 20.98
N ILE A 431 -32.52 16.93 20.03
CA ILE A 431 -32.83 15.51 20.25
C ILE A 431 -31.56 14.68 20.52
N THR A 432 -30.52 14.78 19.68
CA THR A 432 -29.28 14.01 19.87
C THR A 432 -28.48 14.42 21.11
N THR A 433 -28.55 15.70 21.50
CA THR A 433 -27.86 16.24 22.68
C THR A 433 -28.57 15.86 23.98
N THR A 434 -29.91 15.90 24.00
CA THR A 434 -30.71 15.43 25.15
C THR A 434 -30.66 13.91 25.33
N HIS A 435 -30.56 13.16 24.22
CA HIS A 435 -30.58 11.69 24.20
C HIS A 435 -29.32 11.10 23.52
N PRO A 436 -28.11 11.22 24.11
CA PRO A 436 -26.84 10.82 23.46
C PRO A 436 -26.70 9.30 23.21
N SER A 437 -27.55 8.48 23.81
CA SER A 437 -27.63 7.04 23.55
C SER A 437 -28.53 6.67 22.37
N TRP A 438 -29.42 7.58 21.93
CA TRP A 438 -30.31 7.38 20.81
C TRP A 438 -29.59 7.70 19.49
N VAL A 439 -29.76 6.81 18.51
CA VAL A 439 -29.10 6.87 17.21
C VAL A 439 -30.11 6.38 16.17
N TRP A 440 -30.17 7.06 15.03
CA TRP A 440 -31.00 6.70 13.89
C TRP A 440 -30.10 6.27 12.71
N TYR A 441 -30.63 5.52 11.75
CA TYR A 441 -29.88 5.04 10.58
C TYR A 441 -30.03 6.05 9.42
N PRO A 442 -28.99 6.84 9.10
CA PRO A 442 -29.01 7.79 8.00
C PRO A 442 -28.95 7.09 6.63
N VAL A 443 -29.64 7.67 5.64
CA VAL A 443 -29.70 7.14 4.26
C VAL A 443 -28.32 7.15 3.61
N ASP A 444 -27.54 8.22 3.79
CA ASP A 444 -26.14 8.25 3.32
C ASP A 444 -25.26 7.19 4.02
N GLY A 445 -25.61 6.76 5.25
CA GLY A 445 -24.94 5.63 5.91
C GLY A 445 -25.23 4.31 5.21
N PHE A 446 -26.50 4.06 4.84
CA PHE A 446 -26.90 2.90 4.06
C PHE A 446 -26.18 2.85 2.71
N SER A 447 -26.20 3.96 1.96
CA SER A 447 -25.49 4.12 0.68
C SER A 447 -23.98 3.86 0.76
N ARG A 448 -23.32 4.21 1.87
CA ARG A 448 -21.90 3.88 2.09
C ARG A 448 -21.70 2.41 2.41
N GLY A 449 -22.51 1.84 3.30
CA GLY A 449 -22.43 0.42 3.68
C GLY A 449 -22.62 -0.50 2.48
N TYR A 450 -23.56 -0.17 1.59
CA TYR A 450 -23.77 -0.89 0.33
C TYR A 450 -22.53 -0.85 -0.57
N ARG A 451 -21.98 0.34 -0.85
CA ARG A 451 -20.78 0.50 -1.71
C ARG A 451 -19.53 -0.17 -1.12
N GLU A 452 -19.34 -0.10 0.20
CA GLU A 452 -18.24 -0.80 0.88
C GLU A 452 -18.40 -2.33 0.88
N GLY A 453 -19.63 -2.85 0.86
CA GLY A 453 -19.90 -4.28 0.70
C GLY A 453 -19.50 -4.76 -0.70
N MET A 454 -20.04 -4.10 -1.74
CA MET A 454 -19.76 -4.44 -3.15
C MET A 454 -18.26 -4.44 -3.49
N SER A 455 -17.49 -3.46 -2.98
CA SER A 455 -16.04 -3.38 -3.24
C SER A 455 -15.23 -4.55 -2.62
N LYS A 456 -15.69 -5.12 -1.50
CA LYS A 456 -15.06 -6.30 -0.89
C LYS A 456 -15.32 -7.56 -1.71
N VAL A 457 -16.57 -7.71 -2.18
CA VAL A 457 -16.99 -8.81 -3.06
C VAL A 457 -16.18 -8.85 -4.35
N GLU A 458 -15.90 -7.70 -4.98
CA GLU A 458 -15.07 -7.65 -6.19
C GLU A 458 -13.62 -8.08 -5.93
N SER A 459 -13.07 -7.71 -4.77
CA SER A 459 -11.67 -7.95 -4.42
C SER A 459 -11.34 -9.43 -4.16
N SER A 460 -12.29 -10.23 -3.64
CA SER A 460 -12.07 -11.65 -3.34
C SER A 460 -11.92 -12.52 -4.60
N ARG A 461 -12.42 -12.05 -5.76
CA ARG A 461 -12.50 -12.82 -7.00
C ARG A 461 -11.19 -12.91 -7.81
N GLN A 462 -10.12 -12.19 -7.43
CA GLN A 462 -8.95 -11.95 -8.31
C GLN A 462 -7.67 -12.79 -8.06
N SER A 463 -7.56 -13.60 -7.00
CA SER A 463 -6.25 -13.97 -6.43
C SER A 463 -5.75 -15.44 -6.62
N SER A 464 -5.67 -16.02 -7.83
CA SER A 464 -5.59 -17.51 -7.98
C SER A 464 -4.73 -18.23 -9.09
N SER A 465 -3.51 -17.78 -9.57
CA SER A 465 -2.75 -18.51 -10.67
C SER A 465 -1.18 -18.25 -10.93
N SER A 466 -0.23 -19.26 -11.08
CA SER A 466 1.12 -19.35 -11.89
C SER A 466 2.40 -20.26 -11.45
N GLY A 467 3.36 -20.81 -12.33
CA GLY A 467 4.77 -21.47 -12.07
C GLY A 467 5.57 -22.45 -13.12
N SER A 468 6.95 -22.80 -13.09
CA SER A 468 7.82 -23.81 -13.97
C SER A 468 9.41 -24.12 -13.73
N SER A 469 10.19 -25.08 -14.42
CA SER A 469 11.72 -25.48 -14.28
C SER A 469 12.56 -26.36 -15.40
N SER A 470 13.87 -26.88 -15.25
CA SER A 470 14.84 -27.54 -16.31
C SER A 470 16.10 -28.55 -15.93
N GLY A 471 17.07 -29.05 -16.83
CA GLY A 471 18.28 -30.02 -16.59
C GLY A 471 19.36 -30.53 -17.72
N PHE A 472 20.44 -31.39 -17.45
CA PHE A 472 21.59 -32.06 -18.31
C PHE A 472 21.35 -33.59 -18.73
N SER A 473 22.14 -34.26 -19.63
CA SER A 473 21.94 -35.70 -20.08
C SER A 473 22.67 -36.83 -19.30
N SER A 474 22.12 -38.05 -19.40
CA SER A 474 22.42 -39.22 -18.54
C SER A 474 23.43 -40.26 -19.06
N SER A 475 24.07 -40.05 -20.22
CA SER A 475 24.99 -41.03 -20.84
C SER A 475 26.46 -40.92 -20.43
N GLY A 476 26.87 -39.86 -19.72
CA GLY A 476 28.29 -39.52 -19.48
C GLY A 476 29.01 -40.24 -18.32
N GLY A 477 28.32 -41.11 -17.58
CA GLY A 477 28.82 -41.67 -16.31
C GLY A 477 28.74 -40.67 -15.16
N SER A 478 29.48 -40.90 -14.06
CA SER A 478 29.45 -40.09 -12.82
C SER A 478 30.12 -38.70 -12.94
N PHE A 479 30.14 -38.11 -14.12
CA PHE A 479 30.71 -36.78 -14.35
C PHE A 479 29.76 -35.69 -13.86
N SER A 480 30.29 -34.71 -13.11
CA SER A 480 29.54 -33.63 -12.47
C SER A 480 30.16 -32.25 -12.69
N GLY A 481 31.08 -32.14 -13.66
CA GLY A 481 31.78 -30.90 -13.99
C GLY A 481 30.84 -29.75 -14.38
N SER A 482 31.23 -28.54 -14.00
CA SER A 482 30.43 -27.34 -14.29
C SER A 482 30.58 -26.89 -15.73
N GLY A 483 29.47 -26.60 -16.39
CA GLY A 483 29.43 -25.93 -17.67
C GLY A 483 28.07 -26.09 -18.34
N SER A 484 27.93 -25.49 -19.51
CA SER A 484 26.77 -25.68 -20.38
C SER A 484 27.11 -25.25 -21.81
N SER A 485 26.28 -25.68 -22.77
CA SER A 485 26.29 -25.21 -24.15
C SER A 485 24.93 -24.71 -24.57
N SER A 486 24.89 -23.78 -25.52
CA SER A 486 23.67 -23.34 -26.20
C SER A 486 23.95 -23.00 -27.67
N ARG A 487 22.88 -22.85 -28.45
CA ARG A 487 22.97 -22.51 -29.88
C ARG A 487 23.21 -21.01 -30.11
N PHE A 488 23.85 -20.69 -31.23
CA PHE A 488 24.02 -19.32 -31.73
C PHE A 488 23.40 -19.06 -33.11
#